data_AF-A0A3S4F476-F1
#
_entry.id   AF-A0A3S4F476-F1
#
_cell.length_a   1.000
_cell.length_b   1.000
_cell.length_c   1.000
_cell.angle_alpha   90.00
_cell.angle_beta   90.00
_cell.angle_gamma   90.00
#
_symmetry.space_group_name_H-M   'P 1'
#
loop_
_entity.id
_entity.type
_entity.pdbx_description
1 polymer ?
#
loop_
_entity_poly.entity_id
_entity_poly.type
_entity_poly.pdbx_seq_one_letter_code
_entity_poly.pdbx_strand_id
1 'polypeptide(L)' 'MGFQSGDVVRLRGSTVVYKVVAVNGSLVTILVSNPQPDGQYLPFNSTALQTVDESRLERADDVA' A
#
# COMPACT_ATOMS: atom_id res chain seq x y z
N MET A 1 9.52 13.35 -5.40
CA MET A 1 10.09 12.00 -5.21
C MET A 1 8.93 11.04 -5.29
N GLY A 2 8.90 10.17 -6.31
CA GLY A 2 7.80 9.22 -6.50
C GLY A 2 7.84 8.07 -5.50
N PHE A 3 6.88 7.16 -5.62
CA PHE A 3 6.88 5.89 -4.90
C PHE A 3 7.86 4.91 -5.55
N GLN A 4 8.38 3.96 -4.76
CA GLN A 4 9.23 2.87 -5.22
C GLN A 4 8.77 1.53 -4.63
N SER A 5 9.13 0.42 -5.28
CA SER A 5 8.89 -0.92 -4.74
C SER A 5 9.49 -1.06 -3.34
N GLY A 6 8.71 -1.60 -2.40
CA GLY A 6 9.07 -1.72 -1.00
C GLY A 6 8.61 -0.56 -0.12
N ASP A 7 8.22 0.59 -0.70
CA ASP A 7 7.60 1.68 0.08
C ASP A 7 6.33 1.16 0.79
N VAL A 8 6.16 1.59 2.03
CA VAL A 8 4.95 1.36 2.81
C VAL A 8 4.04 2.57 2.64
N VAL A 9 2.81 2.33 2.17
CA VAL A 9 1.87 3.37 1.76
C VAL A 9 0.48 3.10 2.29
N ARG A 10 -0.35 4.14 2.32
CA ARG A 10 -1.80 4.05 2.50
C ARG A 10 -2.51 4.68 1.32
N LEU A 11 -3.75 4.25 1.11
CA LEU A 11 -4.69 5.05 0.34
C LEU A 11 -5.11 6.23 1.21
N ARG A 12 -5.13 7.44 0.65
CA ARG A 12 -5.51 8.66 1.39
C ARG A 12 -6.88 8.48 2.05
N GLY A 13 -6.92 8.67 3.37
CA GLY A 13 -8.12 8.50 4.18
C GLY A 13 -8.44 7.05 4.56
N SER A 14 -7.55 6.10 4.25
CA SER A 14 -7.62 4.72 4.71
C SER A 14 -6.62 4.48 5.85
N THR A 15 -6.99 3.62 6.80
CA THR A 15 -6.08 3.14 7.83
C THR A 15 -5.27 1.92 7.39
N VAL A 16 -5.69 1.27 6.29
CA VAL A 16 -5.06 0.04 5.79
C VAL A 16 -3.69 0.36 5.18
N VAL A 17 -2.69 -0.39 5.61
CA VAL A 17 -1.32 -0.28 5.16
C VAL A 17 -1.05 -1.26 4.01
N TYR A 18 -0.35 -0.78 2.99
CA TYR A 18 0.05 -1.54 1.82
C TYR A 18 1.56 -1.44 1.58
N LYS A 19 2.13 -2.43 0.90
CA LYS A 19 3.46 -2.37 0.30
C LYS A 19 3.34 -2.13 -1.19
N VAL A 20 4.14 -1.19 -1.71
CA VAL A 20 4.29 -1.01 -3.14
C VAL A 20 5.07 -2.18 -3.72
N VAL A 21 4.51 -2.84 -4.74
CA VAL A 21 5.14 -4.00 -5.41
C VAL A 21 5.57 -3.69 -6.84
N ALA A 22 4.96 -2.69 -7.49
CA ALA A 22 5.39 -2.22 -8.81
C ALA A 22 4.99 -0.75 -9.02
N VAL A 23 5.76 -0.05 -9.86
CA VAL A 23 5.50 1.34 -10.26
C VAL A 23 5.65 1.42 -11.78
N ASN A 24 4.65 1.98 -12.46
CA ASN A 24 4.62 2.16 -13.90
C ASN A 24 4.06 3.56 -14.24
N GLY A 25 4.96 4.53 -14.38
CA GLY A 25 4.58 5.95 -14.48
C GLY A 25 3.85 6.40 -13.21
N SER A 26 2.65 6.97 -13.37
CA SER A 26 1.79 7.38 -12.25
C SER A 26 0.94 6.24 -11.67
N LEU A 27 1.00 5.04 -12.25
CA LEU A 27 0.30 3.88 -11.72
C LEU A 27 1.19 3.10 -10.75
N VAL A 28 0.66 2.83 -9.56
CA VAL A 28 1.34 2.12 -8.48
C VAL A 28 0.54 0.89 -8.12
N THR A 29 1.16 -0.29 -8.22
CA THR A 29 0.58 -1.53 -7.75
C THR A 29 0.96 -1.75 -6.30
N ILE A 30 -0.05 -1.89 -5.45
CA ILE A 30 0.07 -2.02 -4.01
C ILE A 30 -0.54 -3.36 -3.56
N LEU A 31 0.10 -3.96 -2.56
CA LEU A 31 -0.31 -5.20 -1.92
C LEU A 31 -0.58 -4.93 -0.45
N VAL A 32 -1.69 -5.41 0.10
CA VAL A 32 -2.00 -5.29 1.54
C VAL A 32 -0.81 -5.79 2.36
N SER A 33 -0.29 -4.95 3.27
CA SER A 33 0.80 -5.32 4.17
C SER A 33 0.25 -6.20 5.29
N ASN A 34 0.89 -7.34 5.53
CA ASN A 34 0.48 -8.33 6.51
C ASN A 34 1.70 -8.71 7.35
N PRO A 35 1.62 -8.82 8.70
CA PRO A 35 0.46 -8.62 9.58
C PRO A 35 0.03 -7.16 9.74
N GLN A 36 -1.24 -6.93 10.06
CA GLN A 36 -1.71 -5.61 10.49
C GLN A 36 -1.11 -5.24 11.86
N PRO A 37 -1.08 -3.94 12.25
CA PRO A 37 -0.52 -3.52 13.54
C PRO A 37 -1.16 -4.18 14.76
N ASP A 38 -2.41 -4.66 14.63
CA ASP A 38 -3.15 -5.40 15.66
C ASP A 38 -2.82 -6.92 15.68
N GLY A 39 -1.86 -7.36 14.86
CA GLY A 39 -1.45 -8.75 14.71
C GLY A 39 -2.44 -9.60 13.92
N GLN A 40 -3.53 -9.03 13.41
CA GLN A 40 -4.48 -9.78 12.60
C GLN A 40 -4.05 -9.85 11.14
N TYR A 41 -4.36 -11.00 10.53
CA TYR A 41 -4.16 -11.20 9.11
C TYR A 41 -5.43 -10.80 8.38
N LEU A 42 -5.34 -9.81 7.49
CA LEU A 42 -6.44 -9.58 6.54
C LEU A 42 -6.53 -10.81 5.62
N PRO A 43 -7.75 -11.33 5.37
CA PRO A 43 -7.93 -12.46 4.46
C PRO A 43 -7.42 -12.08 3.07
N PHE A 44 -6.57 -12.92 2.49
CA PHE A 44 -6.05 -12.71 1.14
C PHE A 44 -7.19 -12.89 0.14
N ASN A 45 -7.71 -11.78 -0.39
CA ASN A 45 -8.77 -11.76 -1.38
C ASN A 45 -8.29 -11.02 -2.65
N SER A 46 -9.10 -11.01 -3.70
CA SER A 46 -8.76 -10.35 -4.97
C SER A 46 -8.53 -8.84 -4.85
N THR A 47 -8.92 -8.21 -3.75
CA THR A 47 -8.63 -6.79 -3.45
C THR A 47 -7.33 -6.59 -2.65
N ALA A 48 -6.62 -7.65 -2.30
CA ALA A 48 -5.32 -7.57 -1.63
C ALA A 48 -4.25 -6.94 -2.53
N LEU A 49 -4.36 -7.11 -3.86
CA LEU A 49 -3.51 -6.49 -4.86
C LEU A 49 -4.34 -5.52 -5.70
N GLN A 50 -3.90 -4.26 -5.81
CA GLN A 50 -4.60 -3.26 -6.60
C GLN A 50 -3.61 -2.29 -7.25
N THR A 51 -3.96 -1.81 -8.44
CA THR A 51 -3.22 -0.75 -9.12
C THR A 51 -4.01 0.54 -9.02
N VAL A 52 -3.37 1.59 -8.51
CA VAL A 52 -3.97 2.90 -8.28
C VAL A 52 -3.08 4.01 -8.82
N ASP A 53 -3.66 5.18 -9.04
CA ASP A 53 -2.88 6.39 -9.35
C ASP A 53 -2.12 6.87 -8.09
N GLU A 54 -0.88 7.34 -8.28
CA GLU A 54 0.00 7.83 -7.21
C GLU A 54 -0.63 8.98 -6.39
N SER A 55 -1.51 9.78 -7.00
CA SER A 55 -2.21 10.88 -6.30
C SER A 55 -3.17 10.38 -5.22
N ARG A 56 -3.54 9.08 -5.24
CA ARG A 56 -4.38 8.46 -4.23
C ARG A 56 -3.59 7.92 -3.04
N LEU A 57 -2.26 7.94 -3.12
CA LEU A 57 -1.37 7.37 -2.11
C LEU A 57 -0.77 8.44 -1.19
N GLU A 58 -0.42 8.00 0.00
CA GLU A 58 0.40 8.71 0.97
C GLU A 58 1.38 7.72 1.63
N ARG A 59 2.56 8.21 2.05
CA ARG A 59 3.55 7.38 2.75
C ARG A 59 3.06 7.08 4.16
N ALA A 60 3.30 5.86 4.63
CA ALA A 60 2.94 5.42 5.98
C ALA A 60 4.15 5.57 6.92
N ASP A 61 4.63 6.80 7.13
CA ASP A 61 5.88 7.08 7.85
C ASP A 61 5.82 6.75 9.37
N ASP A 62 4.62 6.52 9.90
CA ASP A 62 4.34 6.07 11.27
C ASP A 62 4.51 4.55 11.46
N VAL A 63 4.70 3.80 10.37
CA VAL A 63 4.94 2.36 10.40
C VAL A 63 6.44 2.12 10.16
N ALA A 64 7.23 2.35 11.22
CA ALA A 64 8.68 2.13 11.26
C ALA A 64 9.03 0.75 11.84
#